data_AF-A0A6L8FHL7-F1
#
_entry.id   AF-A0A6L8FHL7-F1
#
_cell.length_a   1.000
_cell.length_b   1.000
_cell.length_c   1.000
_cell.angle_alpha   90.00
_cell.angle_beta   90.00
_cell.angle_gamma   90.00
#
_symmetry.space_group_name_H-M   'P 1'
#
loop_
_entity.id
_entity.type
_entity.pdbx_description
1 polymer ?
#
loop_
_entity_poly.entity_id
_entity_poly.type
_entity_poly.pdbx_seq_one_letter_code
_entity_poly.pdbx_strand_id
1 'polypeptide(L)'
;MSLNKNLREARRQKNDEFYTQLSDIENELRHYSEHFQGKVVYCNCDDPRISNFFHYFSYNFEHLGLKKLVTACYRNQDRDLFSRHNSERAIWLEYNGNTQGGRVPDVEDIGVHAFLGDGDFRSAETIELLKQADIVVTNPPFSLFREYVAQLVQHGKNFLIVGTQNAITSPKWRPTTSRHGRKAERQATKIANCFA
;
A
#
# COMPACT_ATOMS: atom_id res chain seq x y z
N MET A 1 27.47 -2.37 -29.37
CA MET A 1 26.42 -3.04 -28.56
C MET A 1 26.80 -2.92 -27.09
N SER A 2 25.99 -2.22 -26.28
CA SER A 2 26.36 -1.80 -24.92
C SER A 2 25.81 -2.77 -23.88
N LEU A 3 26.67 -3.62 -23.31
CA LEU A 3 26.36 -4.48 -22.15
C LEU A 3 25.84 -3.68 -20.94
N ASN A 4 26.10 -2.36 -20.87
CA ASN A 4 25.65 -1.48 -19.80
C ASN A 4 24.15 -1.11 -19.89
N LYS A 5 23.51 -1.17 -21.07
CA LYS A 5 22.06 -0.96 -21.20
C LYS A 5 21.29 -2.14 -20.60
N ASN A 6 21.68 -3.37 -20.94
CA ASN A 6 21.02 -4.59 -20.48
C ASN A 6 21.14 -4.78 -18.95
N LEU A 7 22.26 -4.41 -18.34
CA LEU A 7 22.42 -4.48 -16.87
C LEU A 7 21.58 -3.42 -16.14
N ARG A 8 21.41 -2.23 -16.72
CA ARG A 8 20.53 -1.19 -16.18
C ARG A 8 19.06 -1.56 -16.36
N GLU A 9 18.68 -2.12 -17.50
CA GLU A 9 17.33 -2.64 -17.75
C GLU A 9 17.01 -3.84 -16.88
N ALA A 10 17.93 -4.79 -16.68
CA ALA A 10 17.74 -5.92 -15.77
C ALA A 10 17.69 -5.48 -14.29
N ARG A 11 18.46 -4.46 -13.88
CA ARG A 11 18.35 -3.86 -12.55
C ARG A 11 17.05 -3.07 -12.39
N ARG A 12 16.60 -2.40 -13.45
CA ARG A 12 15.31 -1.68 -13.46
C ARG A 12 14.16 -2.67 -13.38
N GLN A 13 14.17 -3.74 -14.18
CA GLN A 13 13.23 -4.85 -14.08
C GLN A 13 13.23 -5.53 -12.71
N LYS A 14 14.40 -5.76 -12.10
CA LYS A 14 14.49 -6.28 -10.71
C LYS A 14 13.99 -5.31 -9.66
N ASN A 15 14.11 -4.00 -9.87
CA ASN A 15 13.54 -3.01 -8.96
C ASN A 15 12.03 -2.85 -9.18
N ASP A 16 11.59 -2.91 -10.45
CA ASP A 16 10.19 -2.89 -10.89
C ASP A 16 9.44 -4.16 -10.42
N GLU A 17 10.12 -5.30 -10.23
CA GLU A 17 9.57 -6.56 -9.67
C GLU A 17 8.98 -6.40 -8.25
N PHE A 18 9.39 -5.37 -7.51
CA PHE A 18 8.88 -5.06 -6.16
C PHE A 18 7.80 -3.97 -6.15
N TYR A 19 7.58 -3.26 -7.26
CA TYR A 19 6.52 -2.27 -7.37
C TYR A 19 5.22 -2.93 -7.85
N THR A 20 4.12 -2.63 -7.17
CA THR A 20 2.80 -3.10 -7.59
C THR A 20 2.35 -2.28 -8.80
N GLN A 21 2.10 -2.93 -9.94
CA GLN A 21 1.59 -2.24 -11.12
C GLN A 21 0.11 -1.91 -10.94
N LEU A 22 -0.36 -0.81 -11.52
CA LEU A 22 -1.78 -0.45 -11.50
C LEU A 22 -2.66 -1.60 -12.04
N SER A 23 -2.21 -2.30 -13.08
CA SER A 23 -2.91 -3.47 -13.62
C SER A 23 -3.04 -4.62 -12.63
N ASP A 24 -2.02 -4.84 -11.78
CA ASP A 24 -2.09 -5.87 -10.74
C ASP A 24 -3.13 -5.49 -9.68
N ILE A 25 -3.14 -4.20 -9.30
CA ILE A 25 -4.13 -3.64 -8.38
C ILE A 25 -5.54 -3.77 -8.95
N GLU A 26 -5.77 -3.37 -10.20
CA GLU A 26 -7.09 -3.45 -10.85
C GLU A 26 -7.58 -4.90 -10.97
N ASN A 27 -6.70 -5.81 -11.39
CA ASN A 27 -7.03 -7.22 -11.56
C ASN A 27 -7.38 -7.91 -10.25
N GLU A 28 -6.72 -7.54 -9.15
CA GLU A 28 -7.01 -8.08 -7.83
C GLU A 28 -8.24 -7.40 -7.21
N LEU A 29 -8.27 -6.07 -7.17
CA LEU A 29 -9.28 -5.29 -6.44
C LEU A 29 -10.68 -5.37 -7.05
N ARG A 30 -10.82 -5.66 -8.35
CA ARG A 30 -12.14 -5.89 -8.98
C ARG A 30 -12.96 -6.99 -8.29
N HIS A 31 -12.30 -7.94 -7.62
CA HIS A 31 -12.96 -9.05 -6.92
C HIS A 31 -13.52 -8.66 -5.55
N TYR A 32 -13.17 -7.47 -5.03
CA TYR A 32 -13.53 -7.04 -3.69
C TYR A 32 -14.29 -5.70 -3.66
N SER A 33 -14.73 -5.19 -4.82
CA SER A 33 -15.37 -3.88 -4.96
C SER A 33 -16.50 -3.64 -3.96
N GLU A 34 -17.37 -4.64 -3.74
CA GLU A 34 -18.51 -4.57 -2.81
C GLU A 34 -18.09 -4.39 -1.34
N HIS A 35 -16.87 -4.79 -0.97
CA HIS A 35 -16.38 -4.69 0.41
C HIS A 35 -15.95 -3.26 0.79
N PHE A 36 -15.81 -2.37 -0.19
CA PHE A 36 -15.32 -1.00 0.02
C PHE A 36 -16.42 0.02 0.33
N GLN A 37 -17.70 -0.34 0.13
CA GLN A 37 -18.80 0.61 0.30
C GLN A 37 -18.88 1.16 1.73
N GLY A 38 -18.86 2.49 1.84
CA GLY A 38 -18.91 3.25 3.09
C GLY A 38 -17.65 3.12 3.95
N LYS A 39 -16.55 2.56 3.42
CA LYS A 39 -15.33 2.27 4.19
C LYS A 39 -14.29 3.37 4.08
N VAL A 40 -13.48 3.47 5.13
CA VAL A 40 -12.21 4.19 5.13
C VAL A 40 -11.09 3.23 4.70
N VAL A 41 -10.47 3.53 3.57
CA VAL A 41 -9.33 2.76 3.05
C VAL A 41 -8.03 3.45 3.40
N TYR A 42 -7.07 2.69 3.91
CA TYR A 42 -5.72 3.17 4.21
C TYR A 42 -4.67 2.43 3.38
N CYS A 43 -3.92 3.19 2.58
CA CYS A 43 -2.80 2.67 1.79
C CYS A 43 -1.49 3.30 2.30
N ASN A 44 -0.87 2.65 3.26
CA ASN A 44 0.47 2.99 3.75
C ASN A 44 1.55 2.17 3.04
N CYS A 45 2.79 2.64 3.10
CA CYS A 45 3.95 1.99 2.49
C CYS A 45 4.00 2.03 0.95
N ASP A 46 3.38 3.04 0.34
CA ASP A 46 3.51 3.30 -1.11
C ASP A 46 4.59 4.37 -1.39
N ASP A 47 5.17 4.36 -2.59
CA ASP A 47 6.22 5.31 -2.98
C ASP A 47 5.63 6.72 -3.14
N PRO A 48 6.25 7.74 -2.52
CA PRO A 48 5.78 9.12 -2.57
C PRO A 48 5.71 9.76 -3.95
N ARG A 49 6.28 9.14 -5.00
CA ARG A 49 6.37 9.78 -6.32
C ARG A 49 5.08 9.66 -7.12
N ILE A 50 4.46 8.48 -7.19
CA ILE A 50 3.12 8.23 -7.77
C ILE A 50 2.61 6.90 -7.17
N SER A 51 1.74 6.98 -6.17
CA SER A 51 1.13 5.80 -5.54
C SER A 51 0.07 5.19 -6.48
N ASN A 52 0.31 3.99 -7.02
CA ASN A 52 -0.69 3.31 -7.87
C ASN A 52 -1.94 2.94 -7.08
N PHE A 53 -1.81 2.70 -5.76
CA PHE A 53 -2.97 2.50 -4.89
C PHE A 53 -3.79 3.80 -4.76
N PHE A 54 -3.13 4.94 -4.55
CA PHE A 54 -3.82 6.23 -4.52
C PHE A 54 -4.53 6.48 -5.84
N HIS A 55 -3.85 6.29 -6.97
CA HIS A 55 -4.44 6.47 -8.29
C HIS A 55 -5.69 5.60 -8.47
N TYR A 56 -5.61 4.30 -8.16
CA TYR A 56 -6.76 3.41 -8.26
C TYR A 56 -7.93 3.87 -7.37
N PHE A 57 -7.69 4.08 -6.09
CA PHE A 57 -8.78 4.37 -5.15
C PHE A 57 -9.37 5.77 -5.33
N SER A 58 -8.56 6.75 -5.71
CA SER A 58 -9.03 8.12 -5.88
C SER A 58 -9.87 8.28 -7.15
N TYR A 59 -9.48 7.61 -8.26
CA TYR A 59 -10.26 7.61 -9.51
C TYR A 59 -11.53 6.76 -9.42
N ASN A 60 -11.52 5.73 -8.57
CA ASN A 60 -12.67 4.85 -8.35
C ASN A 60 -13.44 5.19 -7.07
N PHE A 61 -13.14 6.32 -6.41
CA PHE A 61 -13.64 6.63 -5.07
C PHE A 61 -15.16 6.56 -4.97
N GLU A 62 -15.85 7.27 -5.87
CA GLU A 62 -17.31 7.28 -5.96
C GLU A 62 -17.87 5.93 -6.42
N HIS A 63 -17.19 5.26 -7.35
CA HIS A 63 -17.63 3.97 -7.87
C HIS A 63 -17.60 2.87 -6.80
N LEU A 64 -16.57 2.88 -5.95
CA LEU A 64 -16.40 1.98 -4.82
C LEU A 64 -17.25 2.42 -3.60
N GLY A 65 -17.83 3.63 -3.64
CA GLY A 65 -18.59 4.21 -2.56
C GLY A 65 -17.75 4.45 -1.30
N LEU A 66 -16.48 4.82 -1.45
CA LEU A 66 -15.59 5.06 -0.32
C LEU A 66 -16.07 6.23 0.53
N LYS A 67 -15.82 6.14 1.85
CA LYS A 67 -16.05 7.24 2.78
C LYS A 67 -14.85 8.18 2.86
N LYS A 68 -13.64 7.61 2.84
CA LYS A 68 -12.37 8.32 2.94
C LYS A 68 -11.25 7.43 2.42
N LEU A 69 -10.28 8.04 1.77
CA LEU A 69 -9.02 7.43 1.35
C LEU A 69 -7.89 8.15 2.09
N VAL A 70 -7.04 7.38 2.76
CA VAL A 70 -5.84 7.89 3.40
C VAL A 70 -4.65 7.17 2.80
N THR A 71 -3.58 7.89 2.44
CA THR A 71 -2.32 7.26 2.04
C THR A 71 -1.16 7.86 2.81
N ALA A 72 -0.15 7.05 3.16
CA ALA A 72 1.01 7.53 3.91
C ALA A 72 2.29 7.13 3.19
N CYS A 73 3.14 8.13 2.94
CA CYS A 73 4.41 7.97 2.27
C CYS A 73 5.55 8.05 3.28
N TYR A 74 6.30 6.96 3.40
CA TYR A 74 7.49 6.90 4.24
C TYR A 74 8.65 7.68 3.61
N ARG A 75 9.38 8.46 4.42
CA ARG A 75 10.60 9.13 3.95
C ARG A 75 11.76 8.14 3.99
N ASN A 76 12.32 7.82 2.82
CA ASN A 76 13.56 7.04 2.79
C ASN A 76 14.73 7.88 3.36
N GLN A 77 15.41 7.38 4.39
CA GLN A 77 16.51 8.06 5.08
C GLN A 77 17.88 7.88 4.38
N ASP A 78 17.98 7.01 3.36
CA ASP A 78 19.23 6.83 2.61
C ASP A 78 19.51 8.05 1.72
N ARG A 79 20.44 8.89 2.18
CA ARG A 79 20.82 10.19 1.60
C ARG A 79 21.55 10.15 0.26
N ASP A 80 21.72 8.99 -0.37
CA ASP A 80 22.49 8.89 -1.61
C ASP A 80 21.83 7.92 -2.58
N LEU A 81 21.07 8.43 -3.55
CA LEU A 81 21.11 7.92 -4.94
C LEU A 81 20.21 8.69 -5.94
N PHE A 82 19.18 9.44 -5.52
CA PHE A 82 18.30 10.17 -6.46
C PHE A 82 17.67 11.44 -5.88
N SER A 83 18.44 12.51 -5.74
CA SER A 83 17.93 13.82 -5.31
C SER A 83 17.66 14.75 -6.50
N ARG A 84 16.38 14.99 -6.84
CA ARG A 84 15.84 16.29 -7.28
C ARG A 84 14.33 16.32 -7.03
N HIS A 85 13.95 16.53 -5.76
CA HIS A 85 12.82 17.33 -5.29
C HIS A 85 12.67 17.04 -3.79
N ASN A 86 13.16 17.98 -2.98
CA ASN A 86 13.22 17.93 -1.52
C ASN A 86 11.82 18.16 -0.93
N SER A 87 11.20 17.09 -0.43
CA SER A 87 10.37 17.20 0.76
C SER A 87 11.11 16.47 1.87
N GLU A 88 11.65 17.22 2.84
CA GLU A 88 12.41 16.69 3.97
C GLU A 88 11.53 15.97 5.00
N ARG A 89 10.22 15.85 4.78
CA ARG A 89 9.29 15.26 5.74
C ARG A 89 8.46 14.21 5.06
N ALA A 90 8.19 13.13 5.79
CA ALA A 90 7.18 12.18 5.39
C ALA A 90 5.82 12.88 5.36
N ILE A 91 4.97 12.47 4.42
CA ILE A 91 3.65 13.07 4.24
C ILE A 91 2.58 11.99 4.20
N TRP A 92 1.35 12.40 4.48
CA TRP A 92 0.17 11.61 4.21
C TRP A 92 -0.86 12.45 3.47
N LEU A 93 -1.67 11.76 2.66
CA LEU A 93 -2.73 12.34 1.86
C LEU A 93 -4.07 11.92 2.44
N GLU A 94 -4.99 12.87 2.53
CA GLU A 94 -6.40 12.62 2.79
C GLU A 94 -7.22 12.96 1.55
N TYR A 95 -8.15 12.09 1.19
CA TYR A 95 -9.11 12.34 0.13
C TYR A 95 -10.50 11.86 0.54
N ASN A 96 -11.49 12.75 0.43
CA ASN A 96 -12.86 12.51 0.87
C ASN A 96 -13.88 12.54 -0.30
N GLY A 97 -13.41 12.45 -1.53
CA GLY A 97 -14.23 12.55 -2.75
C GLY A 97 -14.08 13.91 -3.43
N ASN A 98 -14.44 13.96 -4.72
CA ASN A 98 -14.34 15.17 -5.54
C ASN A 98 -15.58 16.05 -5.29
N THR A 99 -15.36 17.31 -4.91
CA THR A 99 -16.45 18.24 -4.57
C THR A 99 -17.08 18.92 -5.81
N GLN A 100 -16.42 18.84 -6.96
CA GLN A 100 -16.78 19.47 -8.22
C GLN A 100 -17.44 18.50 -9.24
N GLY A 101 -17.68 17.24 -8.85
CA GLY A 101 -18.42 16.27 -9.66
C GLY A 101 -17.59 15.57 -10.76
N GLY A 102 -16.28 15.74 -10.76
CA GLY A 102 -15.34 15.01 -11.61
C GLY A 102 -15.02 13.62 -11.07
N ARG A 103 -14.61 12.69 -11.95
CA ARG A 103 -14.06 11.37 -11.54
C ARG A 103 -12.59 11.42 -11.17
N VAL A 104 -11.88 12.46 -11.61
CA VAL A 104 -10.46 12.65 -11.36
C VAL A 104 -10.33 13.60 -10.17
N PRO A 105 -9.52 13.27 -9.14
CA PRO A 105 -9.27 14.19 -8.04
C PRO A 105 -8.55 15.45 -8.52
N ASP A 106 -9.04 16.62 -8.12
CA ASP A 106 -8.29 17.86 -8.27
C ASP A 106 -7.29 18.01 -7.13
N VAL A 107 -6.18 18.72 -7.36
CA VAL A 107 -5.13 18.93 -6.34
C VAL A 107 -5.70 19.59 -5.07
N GLU A 108 -6.74 20.40 -5.23
CA GLU A 108 -7.43 21.12 -4.16
C GLU A 108 -8.29 20.20 -3.27
N ASP A 109 -8.77 19.07 -3.80
CA ASP A 109 -9.54 18.07 -3.04
C ASP A 109 -8.63 17.15 -2.19
N ILE A 110 -7.32 17.18 -2.45
CA ILE A 110 -6.32 16.32 -1.78
C ILE A 110 -5.72 17.08 -0.60
N GLY A 111 -6.07 16.66 0.62
CA GLY A 111 -5.45 17.16 1.84
C GLY A 111 -4.03 16.62 1.98
N VAL A 112 -3.02 17.49 1.86
CA VAL A 112 -1.61 17.11 2.07
C VAL A 112 -1.17 17.49 3.48
N HIS A 113 -0.69 16.51 4.23
CA HIS A 113 -0.27 16.69 5.61
C HIS A 113 1.16 16.18 5.82
N ALA A 114 1.95 16.89 6.62
CA ALA A 114 3.30 16.46 6.98
C ALA A 114 3.28 15.72 8.33
N PHE A 115 4.01 14.61 8.40
CA PHE A 115 4.33 13.93 9.65
C PHE A 115 5.37 14.73 10.44
N LEU A 116 5.39 14.50 11.77
CA LEU A 116 6.46 15.00 12.64
C LEU A 116 7.69 14.08 12.54
N GLY A 117 7.47 12.78 12.36
CA GLY A 117 8.50 11.78 12.17
C GLY A 117 8.75 11.41 10.71
N ASP A 118 9.21 10.18 10.50
CA ASP A 118 9.59 9.63 9.20
C ASP A 118 8.45 8.85 8.51
N GLY A 119 7.28 8.76 9.16
CA GLY A 119 6.14 8.00 8.65
C GLY A 119 6.30 6.49 8.79
N ASP A 120 7.19 5.97 9.66
CA ASP A 120 7.25 4.54 9.96
C ASP A 120 5.87 4.05 10.42
N PHE A 121 5.45 2.87 9.96
CA PHE A 121 4.16 2.29 10.30
C PHE A 121 4.00 1.97 11.80
N ARG A 122 5.10 1.92 12.55
CA ARG A 122 5.15 1.73 14.00
C ARG A 122 4.95 3.03 14.78
N SER A 123 5.10 4.19 14.13
CA SER A 123 5.00 5.49 14.78
C SER A 123 3.59 5.75 15.29
N ALA A 124 3.47 6.52 16.38
CA ALA A 124 2.16 6.85 16.94
C ALA A 124 1.27 7.59 15.94
N GLU A 125 1.84 8.50 15.13
CA GLU A 125 1.13 9.26 14.10
C GLU A 125 0.53 8.35 13.01
N THR A 126 1.28 7.36 12.53
CA THR A 126 0.76 6.37 11.57
C THR A 126 -0.26 5.43 12.21
N ILE A 127 -0.08 5.04 13.47
CA ILE A 127 -1.06 4.23 14.21
C ILE A 127 -2.39 4.96 14.37
N GLU A 128 -2.40 6.27 14.57
CA GLU A 128 -3.64 7.04 14.61
C GLU A 128 -4.38 7.05 13.26
N LEU A 129 -3.66 7.06 12.13
CA LEU A 129 -4.26 6.86 10.81
C LEU A 129 -4.80 5.43 10.64
N LEU A 130 -4.02 4.43 11.06
CA LEU A 130 -4.43 3.02 11.03
C LEU A 130 -5.73 2.81 11.81
N LYS A 131 -5.86 3.43 13.00
CA LYS A 131 -7.06 3.32 13.83
C LYS A 131 -8.32 3.83 13.13
N GLN A 132 -8.21 4.86 12.31
CA GLN A 132 -9.32 5.41 11.52
C GLN A 132 -9.74 4.53 10.35
N ALA A 133 -8.83 3.68 9.85
CA ALA A 133 -9.08 2.83 8.70
C ALA A 133 -9.99 1.64 9.02
N ASP A 134 -10.90 1.31 8.12
CA ASP A 134 -11.66 0.05 8.15
C ASP A 134 -10.92 -1.07 7.44
N ILE A 135 -10.29 -0.72 6.30
CA ILE A 135 -9.57 -1.65 5.43
C ILE A 135 -8.20 -1.06 5.09
N VAL A 136 -7.16 -1.88 5.17
CA VAL A 136 -5.80 -1.52 4.76
C VAL A 136 -5.47 -2.21 3.43
N VAL A 137 -5.03 -1.46 2.42
CA VAL A 137 -4.66 -2.02 1.12
C VAL A 137 -3.26 -1.56 0.76
N THR A 138 -2.31 -2.49 0.65
CA THR A 138 -0.89 -2.14 0.54
C THR A 138 -0.03 -3.26 -0.06
N ASN A 139 1.24 -2.96 -0.33
CA ASN A 139 2.30 -3.91 -0.61
C ASN A 139 3.52 -3.58 0.27
N PRO A 140 3.60 -4.10 1.51
CA PRO A 140 4.63 -3.71 2.45
C PRO A 140 5.99 -4.34 2.07
N PRO A 141 7.13 -3.72 2.45
CA PRO A 141 8.44 -4.30 2.22
C PRO A 141 8.56 -5.69 2.83
N PHE A 142 9.13 -6.63 2.07
CA PHE A 142 9.19 -8.03 2.48
C PHE A 142 9.87 -8.25 3.85
N SER A 143 10.90 -7.47 4.17
CA SER A 143 11.61 -7.52 5.46
C SER A 143 10.71 -7.19 6.67
N LEU A 144 9.70 -6.35 6.45
CA LEU A 144 8.80 -5.83 7.49
C LEU A 144 7.44 -6.52 7.48
N PHE A 145 7.14 -7.33 6.46
CA PHE A 145 5.84 -7.96 6.24
C PHE A 145 5.24 -8.65 7.48
N ARG A 146 6.02 -9.51 8.16
CA ARG A 146 5.51 -10.30 9.29
C ARG A 146 5.10 -9.42 10.46
N GLU A 147 5.93 -8.44 10.77
CA GLU A 147 5.68 -7.48 11.83
C GLU A 147 4.49 -6.58 11.48
N TYR A 148 4.44 -6.14 10.24
CA TYR A 148 3.35 -5.32 9.72
C TYR A 148 2.00 -6.04 9.79
N VAL A 149 1.91 -7.28 9.31
CA VAL A 149 0.69 -8.10 9.42
C VAL A 149 0.30 -8.33 10.88
N ALA A 150 1.26 -8.58 11.76
CA ALA A 150 0.98 -8.75 13.19
C ALA A 150 0.35 -7.48 13.78
N GLN A 151 0.82 -6.29 13.41
CA GLN A 151 0.22 -5.02 13.80
C GLN A 151 -1.23 -4.89 13.28
N LEU A 152 -1.48 -5.19 12.01
CA LEU A 152 -2.85 -5.13 11.44
C LEU A 152 -3.83 -6.04 12.19
N VAL A 153 -3.39 -7.28 12.50
CA VAL A 153 -4.18 -8.24 13.28
C VAL A 153 -4.40 -7.74 14.71
N GLN A 154 -3.37 -7.18 15.36
CA GLN A 154 -3.46 -6.62 16.71
C GLN A 154 -4.48 -5.47 16.77
N HIS A 155 -4.55 -4.66 15.73
CA HIS A 155 -5.52 -3.56 15.61
C HIS A 155 -6.87 -3.98 15.01
N GLY A 156 -7.09 -5.29 14.77
CA GLY A 156 -8.36 -5.83 14.28
C GLY A 156 -8.75 -5.33 12.90
N LYS A 157 -7.78 -5.00 12.05
CA LYS A 157 -8.02 -4.41 10.73
C LYS A 157 -8.32 -5.47 9.69
N ASN A 158 -9.25 -5.18 8.79
CA ASN A 158 -9.36 -5.90 7.54
C ASN A 158 -8.24 -5.41 6.63
N PHE A 159 -7.62 -6.29 5.86
CA PHE A 159 -6.55 -5.87 4.98
C PHE A 159 -6.47 -6.72 3.72
N LEU A 160 -5.93 -6.12 2.66
CA LEU A 160 -5.53 -6.77 1.44
C LEU A 160 -4.07 -6.41 1.16
N ILE A 161 -3.25 -7.43 0.95
CA ILE A 161 -1.85 -7.22 0.55
C ILE A 161 -1.70 -7.65 -0.90
N VAL A 162 -1.42 -6.69 -1.78
CA VAL A 162 -1.34 -6.90 -3.22
C VAL A 162 0.13 -6.94 -3.64
N GLY A 163 0.67 -8.15 -3.79
CA GLY A 163 2.04 -8.38 -4.27
C GLY A 163 2.08 -8.82 -5.74
N THR A 164 3.24 -8.68 -6.38
CA THR A 164 3.50 -9.27 -7.70
C THR A 164 3.56 -10.80 -7.59
N GLN A 165 3.14 -11.54 -8.62
CA GLN A 165 3.07 -13.02 -8.63
C GLN A 165 4.38 -13.72 -8.20
N ASN A 166 5.52 -13.04 -8.34
CA ASN A 166 6.85 -13.53 -7.97
C ASN A 166 7.16 -13.45 -6.46
N ALA A 167 6.44 -12.64 -5.68
CA ALA A 167 6.64 -12.52 -4.23
C ALA A 167 6.13 -13.74 -3.45
N ILE A 168 5.09 -14.40 -3.98
CA ILE A 168 4.39 -15.54 -3.36
C ILE A 168 5.24 -16.83 -3.43
N THR A 169 6.14 -16.95 -4.40
CA THR A 169 6.97 -18.15 -4.62
C THR A 169 8.27 -18.17 -3.81
N SER A 170 8.59 -17.08 -3.09
CA SER A 170 9.83 -16.97 -2.31
C SER A 170 9.79 -17.84 -1.03
N PRO A 171 10.87 -18.59 -0.68
CA PRO A 171 10.91 -19.42 0.53
C PRO A 171 10.61 -18.66 1.83
N LYS A 172 10.92 -17.35 1.87
CA LYS A 172 10.65 -16.48 3.01
C LYS A 172 9.14 -16.19 3.22
N TRP A 173 8.30 -16.31 2.18
CA TRP A 173 6.84 -16.18 2.25
C TRP A 173 6.21 -17.29 3.08
N ARG A 174 6.83 -18.49 3.13
CA ARG A 174 6.28 -19.64 3.85
C ARG A 174 6.26 -19.37 5.37
N PRO A 175 5.08 -19.37 6.02
CA PRO A 175 5.00 -19.26 7.47
C PRO A 175 5.62 -20.49 8.13
N THR A 176 6.31 -20.30 9.24
CA THR A 176 6.81 -21.39 10.09
C THR A 176 5.66 -22.04 10.85
N THR A 177 5.58 -23.38 10.79
CA THR A 177 4.46 -24.26 11.18
C THR A 177 4.21 -24.39 12.69
N SER A 178 4.02 -23.27 13.42
CA SER A 178 3.64 -23.32 14.85
C SER A 178 2.12 -23.24 15.05
N ARG A 179 1.62 -23.81 16.14
CA ARG A 179 0.17 -23.92 16.45
C ARG A 179 -0.51 -22.56 16.68
N HIS A 180 0.23 -21.53 17.10
CA HIS A 180 -0.21 -20.12 17.14
C HIS A 180 -0.19 -19.49 15.74
N GLY A 181 0.72 -19.94 14.87
CA GLY A 181 0.75 -19.62 13.45
C GLY A 181 -0.53 -20.02 12.71
N ARG A 182 -1.23 -21.10 13.11
CA ARG A 182 -2.47 -21.55 12.44
C ARG A 182 -3.69 -20.63 12.61
N LYS A 183 -3.75 -19.82 13.68
CA LYS A 183 -4.79 -18.78 13.81
C LYS A 183 -4.47 -17.57 12.94
N ALA A 184 -3.20 -17.18 12.87
CA ALA A 184 -2.71 -16.20 11.91
C ALA A 184 -2.87 -16.70 10.46
N GLU A 185 -2.72 -18.00 10.21
CA GLU A 185 -2.98 -18.69 8.94
C GLU A 185 -4.48 -18.61 8.58
N ARG A 186 -5.42 -18.87 9.51
CA ARG A 186 -6.85 -18.68 9.21
C ARG A 186 -7.26 -17.23 8.89
N GLN A 187 -6.45 -16.24 9.30
CA GLN A 187 -6.69 -14.82 9.06
C GLN A 187 -5.89 -14.25 7.87
N ALA A 188 -4.69 -14.79 7.60
CA ALA A 188 -3.78 -14.37 6.52
C ALA A 188 -3.84 -15.28 5.27
N THR A 189 -4.22 -16.56 5.43
CA THR A 189 -4.38 -17.53 4.33
C THR A 189 -5.72 -17.38 3.59
N LYS A 190 -6.50 -16.35 3.91
CA LYS A 190 -7.56 -15.86 3.01
C LYS A 190 -7.07 -14.82 1.98
N ILE A 191 -5.78 -14.48 1.92
CA ILE A 191 -5.29 -13.32 1.13
C ILE A 191 -4.25 -13.72 0.06
N ALA A 192 -4.34 -14.94 -0.49
CA ALA A 192 -3.56 -15.32 -1.68
C ALA A 192 -4.33 -16.20 -2.69
N ASN A 193 -5.64 -16.41 -2.48
CA ASN A 193 -6.62 -16.98 -3.40
C ASN A 193 -7.91 -17.21 -2.59
N CYS A 194 -8.81 -16.22 -2.53
CA CYS A 194 -10.13 -16.41 -1.95
C CYS A 194 -11.19 -15.98 -2.95
N PHE A 195 -11.43 -16.82 -3.96
CA PHE A 195 -12.75 -17.29 -4.43
C PHE A 195 -12.55 -18.41 -5.46
N ALA A 196 -12.29 -19.62 -4.96
CA ALA A 196 -12.74 -20.92 -5.49
C ALA A 196 -12.46 -22.00 -4.43
#